data_AF-A0A5S9PEL3-F1
#
_entry.id   AF-A0A5S9PEL3-F1
#
_cell.length_a   1.000
_cell.length_b   1.000
_cell.length_c   1.000
_cell.angle_alpha   90.00
_cell.angle_beta   90.00
_cell.angle_gamma   90.00
#
_symmetry.space_group_name_H-M   'P 1'
#
loop_
_entity.id
_entity.type
_entity.pdbx_description
1 polymer ?
#
loop_
_entity_poly.entity_id
_entity_poly.type
_entity_poly.pdbx_seq_one_letter_code
_entity_poly.pdbx_strand_id
1 'polypeptide(L)'
;MKPEQLICECCLGALTAKTEELPESPELSWLVCDACERYTPVINGFPLFSETVQSSAALPAPLLNLFKENPTSYPRYMQQKQDRNILEVYAALQPFNESTRALFPLLAALQEKLQPGDVIIDTWARTGWHALLLSALFPEQRVIAIWDTNTSVLGYAGYDWWLSEPERPKNLEVMFVSKGSRLPFDANSISLVFAHDVLHRYDFPDYPEDIERVCADNGIIMFAHVHLSNAEPEPFFKRGGTLRHSDFYREYFDQRLADTERSAYVLSEEALFNLENGSLTEALDDHHYNGVVLIAEKTWLTQTFVANDGAWVSEHSRLLLNPILTFDPLSMTMALNQYGLTGQANYYLDRHPCLKSRLQQVVGQQIDSAQIDLILASEKAQNLGDIAVQLGLPLAKVIAMTTQLQQQDYLLALPVCQQAIALQAFHSNGHRLCDPVFPRYWQHAETATPDTTLELQEQPLNRSDMTEFIQAIATYLSKCGFSEGDEVHVSKELSKTPRLLLMFAAWWLGLIPVFDEDYLADSLNNNEDPMLLDQSHHSTTASFWDVIEKFIGRPPLAATDAGDNQAKRKSTLIPWYQAVLEH
;
A
#
# COMPACT_ATOMS: atom_id res chain seq x y z
N MET A 1 -6.20 -16.78 21.29
CA MET A 1 -5.01 -17.22 22.03
C MET A 1 -5.39 -18.16 23.13
N LYS A 2 -4.70 -19.31 23.27
CA LYS A 2 -5.00 -20.26 24.34
C LYS A 2 -4.11 -19.97 25.57
N PRO A 3 -4.66 -19.96 26.79
CA PRO A 3 -3.89 -19.62 28.00
C PRO A 3 -2.63 -20.46 28.21
N GLU A 4 -2.68 -21.74 27.84
CA GLU A 4 -1.55 -22.67 27.97
C GLU A 4 -0.33 -22.32 27.11
N GLN A 5 -0.43 -21.29 26.27
CA GLN A 5 0.64 -20.80 25.40
C GLN A 5 1.31 -19.55 25.96
N LEU A 6 0.85 -19.08 27.13
CA LEU A 6 1.29 -17.83 27.74
C LEU A 6 1.71 -18.05 29.19
N ILE A 7 2.68 -17.28 29.62
CA ILE A 7 3.12 -17.21 31.01
C ILE A 7 3.05 -15.79 31.54
N CYS A 8 3.03 -15.66 32.86
CA CYS A 8 3.04 -14.36 33.50
C CYS A 8 4.37 -13.63 33.21
N GLU A 9 4.26 -12.41 32.69
CA GLU A 9 5.36 -11.49 32.38
C GLU A 9 6.19 -11.09 33.61
N CYS A 10 5.63 -11.27 34.83
CA CYS A 10 6.28 -10.92 36.08
C CYS A 10 7.02 -12.11 36.71
N CYS A 11 6.34 -13.23 36.96
CA CYS A 11 6.91 -14.37 37.70
C CYS A 11 7.19 -15.61 36.84
N LEU A 12 6.87 -15.57 35.54
CA LEU A 12 6.99 -16.70 34.61
C LEU A 12 6.14 -17.92 34.99
N GLY A 13 5.13 -17.73 35.86
CA GLY A 13 4.18 -18.76 36.22
C GLY A 13 3.10 -18.96 35.15
N ALA A 14 2.47 -20.15 35.15
CA ALA A 14 1.37 -20.47 34.25
C ALA A 14 0.19 -19.50 34.41
N LEU A 15 -0.50 -19.25 33.30
CA LEU A 15 -1.73 -18.46 33.26
C LEU A 15 -2.95 -19.37 33.09
N THR A 16 -4.03 -19.07 33.80
CA THR A 16 -5.33 -19.75 33.65
C THR A 16 -6.37 -18.77 33.13
N ALA A 17 -7.28 -19.24 32.27
CA ALA A 17 -8.43 -18.43 31.85
C ALA A 17 -9.52 -18.44 32.93
N LYS A 18 -10.02 -17.26 33.26
CA LYS A 18 -11.21 -17.07 34.09
C LYS A 18 -12.17 -16.14 33.35
N THR A 19 -13.36 -16.64 33.03
CA THR A 19 -14.43 -15.82 32.44
C THR A 19 -15.28 -15.22 33.55
N GLU A 20 -15.54 -13.92 33.49
CA GLU A 20 -16.54 -13.26 34.33
C GLU A 20 -17.63 -12.71 33.41
N GLU A 21 -18.87 -13.16 33.60
CA GLU A 21 -20.00 -12.61 32.86
C GLU A 21 -20.27 -11.18 33.35
N LEU A 22 -19.87 -10.18 32.56
CA LEU A 22 -20.29 -8.81 32.79
C LEU A 22 -21.70 -8.58 32.22
N PRO A 23 -22.59 -7.87 32.95
CA PRO A 23 -23.86 -7.46 32.38
C PRO A 23 -23.60 -6.36 31.33
N GLU A 24 -24.06 -6.59 30.09
CA GLU A 24 -24.12 -5.64 28.97
C GLU A 24 -22.80 -5.28 28.25
N SER A 25 -22.21 -6.28 27.53
CA SER A 25 -21.16 -6.16 26.46
C SER A 25 -19.77 -5.64 26.90
N PRO A 26 -18.60 -6.10 26.37
CA PRO A 26 -18.19 -7.21 25.47
C PRO A 26 -17.83 -8.54 26.18
N GLU A 27 -17.39 -9.58 25.44
CA GLU A 27 -16.80 -10.82 26.02
C GLU A 27 -15.48 -10.51 26.74
N LEU A 28 -15.58 -10.11 28.01
CA LEU A 28 -14.42 -9.97 28.89
C LEU A 28 -14.07 -11.32 29.50
N SER A 29 -12.80 -11.69 29.40
CA SER A 29 -12.20 -12.76 30.20
C SER A 29 -10.89 -12.29 30.81
N TRP A 30 -10.32 -13.11 31.69
CA TRP A 30 -9.07 -12.83 32.39
C TRP A 30 -8.08 -13.96 32.18
N LEU A 31 -6.81 -13.62 31.98
CA LEU A 31 -5.69 -14.52 32.24
C LEU A 31 -5.19 -14.25 33.66
N VAL A 32 -5.16 -15.28 34.48
CA VAL A 32 -4.85 -15.19 35.91
C VAL A 32 -3.57 -15.94 36.22
N CYS A 33 -2.64 -15.25 36.89
CA CYS A 33 -1.48 -15.88 37.50
C CYS A 33 -1.70 -16.04 39.00
N ASP A 34 -1.97 -17.27 39.45
CA ASP A 34 -2.20 -17.56 40.87
C ASP A 34 -0.93 -17.37 41.73
N ALA A 35 0.26 -17.45 41.13
CA ALA A 35 1.52 -17.35 41.86
C ALA A 35 1.85 -15.92 42.32
N CYS A 36 1.40 -14.90 41.58
CA CYS A 36 1.65 -13.50 41.91
C CYS A 36 0.38 -12.63 41.90
N GLU A 37 -0.79 -13.28 41.90
CA GLU A 37 -2.13 -12.66 41.96
C GLU A 37 -2.34 -11.58 40.88
N ARG A 38 -1.85 -11.84 39.66
CA ARG A 38 -1.99 -10.92 38.51
C ARG A 38 -3.15 -11.31 37.63
N TYR A 39 -3.92 -10.31 37.20
CA TYR A 39 -5.09 -10.45 36.35
C TYR A 39 -4.90 -9.61 35.09
N THR A 40 -4.73 -10.28 33.95
CA THR A 40 -4.59 -9.64 32.64
C THR A 40 -5.94 -9.72 31.92
N PRO A 41 -6.56 -8.58 31.56
CA PRO A 41 -7.83 -8.63 30.85
C PRO A 41 -7.63 -9.10 29.41
N VAL A 42 -8.59 -9.89 28.92
CA VAL A 42 -8.71 -10.33 27.53
C VAL A 42 -10.05 -9.85 27.00
N ILE A 43 -10.01 -9.04 25.94
CA ILE A 43 -11.19 -8.35 25.42
C ILE A 43 -11.24 -8.56 23.92
N ASN A 44 -12.37 -9.04 23.41
CA ASN A 44 -12.52 -9.41 21.99
C ASN A 44 -11.37 -10.30 21.48
N GLY A 45 -10.88 -11.18 22.36
CA GLY A 45 -9.77 -12.09 22.08
C GLY A 45 -8.37 -11.46 22.09
N PHE A 46 -8.21 -10.20 22.54
CA PHE A 46 -6.92 -9.52 22.70
C PHE A 46 -6.46 -9.54 24.17
N PRO A 47 -5.39 -10.27 24.53
CA PRO A 47 -4.77 -10.16 25.83
C PRO A 47 -4.07 -8.80 26.01
N LEU A 48 -4.42 -8.07 27.07
CA LEU A 48 -3.89 -6.74 27.37
C LEU A 48 -2.94 -6.77 28.58
N PHE A 49 -1.76 -7.37 28.42
CA PHE A 49 -0.72 -7.41 29.46
C PHE A 49 -0.22 -6.02 29.87
N SER A 50 -0.44 -5.01 29.04
CA SER A 50 -0.17 -3.61 29.42
C SER A 50 -1.12 -3.08 30.50
N GLU A 51 -2.24 -3.76 30.72
CA GLU A 51 -3.34 -3.36 31.61
C GLU A 51 -3.51 -4.33 32.78
N THR A 52 -2.51 -5.17 33.06
CA THR A 52 -2.54 -6.17 34.12
C THR A 52 -2.62 -5.54 35.51
N VAL A 53 -3.53 -6.04 36.34
CA VAL A 53 -3.79 -5.54 37.71
C VAL A 53 -3.52 -6.63 38.76
N GLN A 54 -3.36 -6.23 40.02
CA GLN A 54 -3.14 -7.15 41.16
C GLN A 54 -4.43 -7.73 41.77
N SER A 55 -5.60 -7.34 41.25
CA SER A 55 -6.89 -7.85 41.73
C SER A 55 -7.97 -7.61 40.68
N SER A 56 -8.90 -8.57 40.51
CA SER A 56 -10.05 -8.43 39.61
C SER A 56 -11.13 -7.46 40.14
N ALA A 57 -10.98 -6.89 41.35
CA ALA A 57 -12.04 -6.19 42.06
C ALA A 57 -12.58 -4.92 41.38
N ALA A 58 -11.91 -4.38 40.36
CA ALA A 58 -12.51 -3.50 39.36
C ALA A 58 -11.53 -3.29 38.21
N LEU A 59 -11.97 -3.48 36.96
CA LEU A 59 -11.31 -2.86 35.82
C LEU A 59 -11.21 -1.35 36.09
N PRO A 60 -10.04 -0.71 35.88
CA PRO A 60 -9.95 0.73 35.99
C PRO A 60 -11.05 1.38 35.14
N ALA A 61 -11.81 2.33 35.71
CA ALA A 61 -12.85 3.05 34.97
C ALA A 61 -12.38 3.61 33.60
N PRO A 62 -11.11 4.06 33.45
CA PRO A 62 -10.57 4.44 32.14
C PRO A 62 -10.55 3.30 31.10
N LEU A 63 -10.28 2.06 31.52
CA LEU A 63 -10.34 0.89 30.64
C LEU A 63 -11.78 0.70 30.14
N LEU A 64 -12.74 0.69 31.06
CA LEU A 64 -14.17 0.56 30.74
C LEU A 64 -14.67 1.68 29.82
N ASN A 65 -14.20 2.92 30.00
CA ASN A 65 -14.55 4.05 29.14
C ASN A 65 -13.96 3.92 27.73
N LEU A 66 -12.71 3.46 27.63
CA LEU A 66 -12.06 3.17 26.34
C LEU A 66 -12.90 2.19 25.51
N PHE A 67 -13.52 1.19 26.16
CA PHE A 67 -14.37 0.20 25.49
C PHE A 67 -15.75 0.74 25.09
N LYS A 68 -16.37 1.57 25.94
CA LYS A 68 -17.70 2.15 25.68
C LYS A 68 -17.67 3.22 24.58
N GLU A 69 -16.57 3.95 24.45
CA GLU A 69 -16.42 5.03 23.47
C GLU A 69 -15.92 4.52 22.09
N ASN A 70 -15.44 3.28 22.02
CA ASN A 70 -14.78 2.71 20.84
C ASN A 70 -15.62 2.67 19.54
N PRO A 71 -16.91 2.26 19.56
CA PRO A 71 -17.68 2.04 18.33
C PRO A 71 -17.93 3.31 17.50
N THR A 72 -17.78 4.50 18.10
CA THR A 72 -18.02 5.79 17.43
C THR A 72 -16.77 6.65 17.30
N SER A 73 -15.77 6.45 18.15
CA SER A 73 -14.56 7.29 18.18
C SER A 73 -13.57 6.94 17.08
N TYR A 74 -13.36 5.65 16.78
CA TYR A 74 -12.38 5.24 15.77
C TYR A 74 -12.80 5.60 14.33
N PRO A 75 -14.05 5.35 13.89
CA PRO A 75 -14.51 5.83 12.58
C PRO A 75 -14.42 7.36 12.44
N ARG A 76 -14.75 8.10 13.51
CA ARG A 76 -14.58 9.55 13.56
C ARG A 76 -13.12 9.96 13.43
N TYR A 77 -12.20 9.26 14.10
CA TYR A 77 -10.76 9.48 13.97
C TYR A 77 -10.29 9.23 12.53
N MET A 78 -10.74 8.15 11.88
CA MET A 78 -10.41 7.88 10.47
C MET A 78 -10.88 9.02 9.55
N GLN A 79 -12.12 9.49 9.72
CA GLN A 79 -12.65 10.63 8.97
C GLN A 79 -11.80 11.88 9.21
N GLN A 80 -11.49 12.21 10.47
CA GLN A 80 -10.68 13.38 10.80
C GLN A 80 -9.25 13.29 10.25
N LYS A 81 -8.65 12.09 10.22
CA LYS A 81 -7.35 11.84 9.61
C LYS A 81 -7.41 12.12 8.11
N GLN A 82 -8.44 11.64 7.42
CA GLN A 82 -8.66 11.87 5.99
C GLN A 82 -8.91 13.36 5.68
N ASP A 83 -9.83 14.00 6.41
CA ASP A 83 -10.17 15.42 6.23
C ASP A 83 -8.96 16.35 6.42
N ARG A 84 -8.08 15.99 7.36
CA ARG A 84 -6.84 16.74 7.65
C ARG A 84 -5.66 16.31 6.79
N ASN A 85 -5.85 15.30 5.94
CA ASN A 85 -4.80 14.70 5.14
C ASN A 85 -3.57 14.33 6.00
N ILE A 86 -3.77 13.64 7.12
CA ILE A 86 -2.69 13.22 8.03
C ILE A 86 -2.18 11.85 7.59
N LEU A 87 -0.91 11.77 7.23
CA LEU A 87 -0.25 10.54 6.80
C LEU A 87 0.37 9.78 7.99
N GLU A 88 0.41 8.45 7.91
CA GLU A 88 1.28 7.68 8.80
C GLU A 88 2.63 7.45 8.12
N VAL A 89 3.60 8.28 8.50
CA VAL A 89 4.86 8.42 7.76
C VAL A 89 5.72 7.16 7.72
N TYR A 90 5.63 6.31 8.75
CA TYR A 90 6.42 5.09 8.85
C TYR A 90 5.75 3.87 8.20
N ALA A 91 4.48 3.99 7.80
CA ALA A 91 3.70 2.89 7.25
C ALA A 91 3.26 3.13 5.80
N ALA A 92 3.16 4.39 5.38
CA ALA A 92 2.65 4.75 4.06
C ALA A 92 3.42 4.11 2.92
N LEU A 93 4.72 3.84 3.09
CA LEU A 93 5.56 3.17 2.08
C LEU A 93 5.69 1.68 2.24
N GLN A 94 5.06 1.06 3.25
CA GLN A 94 5.14 -0.38 3.38
C GLN A 94 4.29 -1.05 2.29
N PRO A 95 4.74 -2.15 1.67
CA PRO A 95 6.02 -2.83 1.86
C PRO A 95 7.09 -2.44 0.81
N PHE A 96 7.02 -1.26 0.18
CA PHE A 96 7.96 -0.82 -0.86
C PHE A 96 9.32 -0.37 -0.31
N ASN A 97 9.37 0.07 0.93
CA ASN A 97 10.58 0.58 1.57
C ASN A 97 11.61 -0.52 1.88
N GLU A 98 12.87 -0.11 2.04
CA GLU A 98 14.01 -0.98 2.28
C GLU A 98 13.83 -1.84 3.55
N SER A 99 13.35 -1.23 4.64
CA SER A 99 13.11 -1.93 5.92
C SER A 99 12.20 -3.15 5.81
N THR A 100 11.15 -3.09 4.97
CA THR A 100 10.26 -4.24 4.77
C THR A 100 10.84 -5.22 3.76
N ARG A 101 11.43 -4.71 2.67
CA ARG A 101 12.00 -5.55 1.61
C ARG A 101 13.30 -6.25 1.98
N ALA A 102 13.98 -5.82 3.05
CA ALA A 102 15.12 -6.56 3.61
C ALA A 102 14.76 -7.98 4.06
N LEU A 103 13.48 -8.28 4.32
CA LEU A 103 12.98 -9.63 4.59
C LEU A 103 12.90 -10.50 3.32
N PHE A 104 12.68 -9.91 2.15
CA PHE A 104 12.27 -10.63 0.93
C PHE A 104 13.30 -11.66 0.43
N PRO A 105 14.61 -11.37 0.42
CA PRO A 105 15.63 -12.37 0.06
C PRO A 105 15.68 -13.58 1.00
N LEU A 106 15.18 -13.42 2.23
CA LEU A 106 15.21 -14.47 3.25
C LEU A 106 13.98 -15.39 3.18
N LEU A 107 12.91 -14.98 2.49
CA LEU A 107 11.61 -15.65 2.55
C LEU A 107 11.66 -17.11 2.12
N ALA A 108 12.33 -17.44 1.02
CA ALA A 108 12.43 -18.82 0.55
C ALA A 108 13.13 -19.72 1.60
N ALA A 109 14.23 -19.26 2.17
CA ALA A 109 14.98 -19.98 3.20
C ALA A 109 14.20 -20.06 4.54
N LEU A 110 13.38 -19.06 4.85
CA LEU A 110 12.49 -19.09 6.01
C LEU A 110 11.36 -20.12 5.83
N GLN A 111 10.75 -20.16 4.65
CA GLN A 111 9.69 -21.12 4.33
C GLN A 111 10.18 -22.57 4.34
N GLU A 112 11.42 -22.81 3.89
CA GLU A 112 12.02 -24.15 3.97
C GLU A 112 12.32 -24.57 5.42
N LYS A 113 12.76 -23.62 6.26
CA LYS A 113 13.13 -23.91 7.64
C LYS A 113 11.91 -24.12 8.54
N LEU A 114 10.90 -23.26 8.43
CA LEU A 114 9.73 -23.26 9.31
C LEU A 114 8.83 -24.45 9.03
N GLN A 115 8.38 -25.11 10.09
CA GLN A 115 7.46 -26.24 10.04
C GLN A 115 6.01 -25.78 10.25
N PRO A 116 5.02 -26.53 9.78
CA PRO A 116 3.62 -26.25 10.09
C PRO A 116 3.38 -26.20 11.60
N GLY A 117 2.71 -25.16 12.07
CA GLY A 117 2.42 -24.94 13.50
C GLY A 117 3.53 -24.22 14.28
N ASP A 118 4.70 -23.97 13.68
CA ASP A 118 5.73 -23.11 14.28
C ASP A 118 5.17 -21.73 14.62
N VAL A 119 5.74 -21.10 15.64
CA VAL A 119 5.31 -19.78 16.12
C VAL A 119 6.25 -18.71 15.62
N ILE A 120 5.65 -17.67 15.02
CA ILE A 120 6.29 -16.44 14.58
C ILE A 120 5.78 -15.31 15.46
N ILE A 121 6.68 -14.48 16.01
CA ILE A 121 6.27 -13.25 16.70
C ILE A 121 6.72 -12.01 15.94
N ASP A 122 5.82 -11.03 15.81
CA ASP A 122 6.11 -9.64 15.44
C ASP A 122 6.14 -8.83 16.73
N THR A 123 7.32 -8.42 17.18
CA THR A 123 7.48 -7.83 18.52
C THR A 123 7.10 -6.36 18.60
N TRP A 124 6.83 -5.70 17.46
CA TRP A 124 6.53 -4.26 17.43
C TRP A 124 5.54 -3.92 16.31
N ALA A 125 4.33 -4.47 16.43
CA ALA A 125 3.31 -4.45 15.39
C ALA A 125 2.58 -3.10 15.23
N ARG A 126 3.21 -1.94 15.47
CA ARG A 126 2.60 -0.58 15.57
C ARG A 126 1.43 -0.29 14.62
N THR A 127 1.56 -0.72 13.37
CA THR A 127 0.66 -0.39 12.26
C THR A 127 -0.22 -1.57 11.88
N GLY A 128 -0.05 -2.75 12.47
CA GLY A 128 -0.69 -4.00 12.06
C GLY A 128 -0.23 -4.55 10.71
N TRP A 129 0.62 -3.81 9.98
CA TRP A 129 1.01 -4.16 8.61
C TRP A 129 1.88 -5.43 8.53
N HIS A 130 2.97 -5.47 9.30
CA HIS A 130 3.88 -6.61 9.31
C HIS A 130 3.19 -7.88 9.81
N ALA A 131 2.31 -7.76 10.81
CA ALA A 131 1.47 -8.86 11.27
C ALA A 131 0.63 -9.50 10.14
N LEU A 132 -0.05 -8.69 9.33
CA LEU A 132 -0.82 -9.17 8.18
C LEU A 132 0.08 -9.75 7.09
N LEU A 133 1.23 -9.13 6.83
CA LEU A 133 2.22 -9.61 5.87
C LEU A 133 2.77 -11.00 6.28
N LEU A 134 3.24 -11.14 7.52
CA LEU A 134 3.79 -12.39 8.05
C LEU A 134 2.72 -13.50 8.06
N SER A 135 1.49 -13.19 8.48
CA SER A 135 0.38 -14.14 8.45
C SER A 135 0.08 -14.66 7.05
N ALA A 136 0.20 -13.80 6.04
CA ALA A 136 0.00 -14.16 4.64
C ALA A 136 1.17 -14.95 4.02
N LEU A 137 2.41 -14.61 4.37
CA LEU A 137 3.62 -15.29 3.86
C LEU A 137 3.85 -16.67 4.50
N PHE A 138 3.32 -16.87 5.71
CA PHE A 138 3.49 -18.07 6.53
C PHE A 138 2.12 -18.63 6.99
N PRO A 139 1.25 -19.10 6.07
CA PRO A 139 -0.14 -19.46 6.38
C PRO A 139 -0.27 -20.72 7.26
N GLU A 140 0.75 -21.57 7.31
CA GLU A 140 0.77 -22.79 8.12
C GLU A 140 1.37 -22.56 9.52
N GLN A 141 1.97 -21.40 9.75
CA GLN A 141 2.53 -20.99 11.04
C GLN A 141 1.53 -20.16 11.82
N ARG A 142 1.74 -20.08 13.12
CA ARG A 142 0.99 -19.19 14.01
C ARG A 142 1.74 -17.88 14.14
N VAL A 143 1.10 -16.77 13.82
CA VAL A 143 1.67 -15.43 13.91
C VAL A 143 1.08 -14.71 15.11
N ILE A 144 1.94 -14.18 15.97
CA ILE A 144 1.55 -13.40 17.15
C ILE A 144 2.13 -11.99 17.02
N ALA A 145 1.25 -11.01 16.86
CA ALA A 145 1.61 -9.61 16.81
C ALA A 145 1.56 -9.00 18.21
N ILE A 146 2.62 -8.30 18.59
CA ILE A 146 2.76 -7.66 19.89
C ILE A 146 2.79 -6.16 19.68
N TRP A 147 1.91 -5.45 20.39
CA TRP A 147 1.93 -3.99 20.42
C TRP A 147 2.16 -3.48 21.84
N ASP A 148 3.06 -2.52 22.00
CA ASP A 148 3.57 -2.13 23.33
C ASP A 148 2.79 -1.02 24.02
N THR A 149 1.77 -0.47 23.35
CA THR A 149 0.96 0.64 23.86
C THR A 149 -0.51 0.48 23.50
N ASN A 150 -1.39 1.17 24.23
CA ASN A 150 -2.76 1.40 23.80
C ASN A 150 -2.92 2.79 23.12
N THR A 151 -1.82 3.42 22.71
CA THR A 151 -1.79 4.82 22.27
C THR A 151 -0.94 4.98 21.02
N SER A 152 -1.56 4.97 19.83
CA SER A 152 -0.91 5.26 18.54
C SER A 152 -1.98 5.28 17.44
N VAL A 153 -1.54 5.22 16.18
CA VAL A 153 -2.38 5.16 14.99
C VAL A 153 -3.43 4.06 15.03
N LEU A 154 -3.10 2.88 15.55
CA LEU A 154 -4.09 1.83 15.82
C LEU A 154 -4.56 1.89 17.28
N GLY A 155 -3.67 1.64 18.23
CA GLY A 155 -4.09 1.36 19.62
C GLY A 155 -5.10 0.20 19.67
N TYR A 156 -5.71 -0.06 20.83
CA TYR A 156 -6.75 -1.09 20.93
C TYR A 156 -7.91 -0.82 19.97
N ALA A 157 -8.37 0.43 19.91
CA ALA A 157 -9.49 0.85 19.08
C ALA A 157 -9.33 0.48 17.61
N GLY A 158 -8.14 0.73 17.05
CA GLY A 158 -7.84 0.40 15.66
C GLY A 158 -7.62 -1.09 15.43
N TYR A 159 -7.02 -1.80 16.39
CA TYR A 159 -6.91 -3.26 16.29
C TYR A 159 -8.27 -3.95 16.37
N ASP A 160 -9.16 -3.51 17.25
CA ASP A 160 -10.52 -4.02 17.36
C ASP A 160 -11.33 -3.72 16.07
N TRP A 161 -11.14 -2.53 15.48
CA TRP A 161 -11.78 -2.19 14.22
C TRP A 161 -11.26 -3.00 13.02
N TRP A 162 -9.94 -3.04 12.81
CA TRP A 162 -9.32 -3.62 11.61
C TRP A 162 -9.05 -5.12 11.72
N LEU A 163 -8.83 -5.62 12.93
CA LEU A 163 -8.29 -6.95 13.21
C LEU A 163 -9.07 -7.65 14.33
N SER A 164 -10.37 -7.34 14.49
CA SER A 164 -11.27 -8.16 15.30
C SER A 164 -11.24 -9.61 14.85
N GLU A 165 -11.65 -10.52 15.74
CA GLU A 165 -11.60 -11.96 15.48
C GLU A 165 -12.26 -12.42 14.16
N PRO A 166 -13.40 -11.84 13.71
CA PRO A 166 -13.98 -12.18 12.41
C PRO A 166 -13.19 -11.67 11.20
N GLU A 167 -12.47 -10.55 11.36
CA GLU A 167 -11.78 -9.83 10.27
C GLU A 167 -10.33 -10.25 10.10
N ARG A 168 -9.67 -10.68 11.18
CA ARG A 168 -8.25 -11.08 11.15
C ARG A 168 -8.04 -12.47 10.55
N PRO A 169 -6.90 -12.73 9.89
CA PRO A 169 -6.52 -14.08 9.48
C PRO A 169 -6.55 -15.07 10.65
N LYS A 170 -6.97 -16.31 10.37
CA LYS A 170 -7.14 -17.36 11.41
C LYS A 170 -5.85 -17.75 12.12
N ASN A 171 -4.71 -17.60 11.44
CA ASN A 171 -3.39 -17.88 12.00
C ASN A 171 -2.75 -16.65 12.64
N LEU A 172 -3.42 -15.50 12.66
CA LEU A 172 -2.95 -14.27 13.30
C LEU A 172 -3.63 -14.05 14.64
N GLU A 173 -2.82 -13.84 15.66
CA GLU A 173 -3.24 -13.43 16.99
C GLU A 173 -2.55 -12.11 17.36
N VAL A 174 -3.19 -11.31 18.23
CA VAL A 174 -2.67 -10.00 18.63
C VAL A 174 -2.72 -9.88 20.15
N MET A 175 -1.66 -9.36 20.75
CA MET A 175 -1.60 -9.06 22.18
C MET A 175 -0.93 -7.71 22.42
N PHE A 176 -1.20 -7.14 23.60
CA PHE A 176 -0.62 -5.87 24.03
C PHE A 176 0.28 -6.11 25.23
N VAL A 177 1.57 -5.76 25.14
CA VAL A 177 2.56 -6.04 26.18
C VAL A 177 3.35 -4.77 26.47
N SER A 178 3.25 -4.23 27.69
CA SER A 178 3.93 -2.98 28.05
C SER A 178 5.41 -2.96 27.69
N LYS A 179 5.87 -1.81 27.21
CA LYS A 179 7.30 -1.54 27.04
C LYS A 179 8.04 -1.76 28.37
N GLY A 180 9.09 -2.58 28.34
CA GLY A 180 9.90 -2.93 29.51
C GLY A 180 9.40 -4.15 30.30
N SER A 181 8.23 -4.69 29.98
CA SER A 181 7.81 -6.00 30.46
C SER A 181 8.50 -7.11 29.68
N ARG A 182 8.65 -8.28 30.33
CA ARG A 182 9.07 -9.49 29.64
C ARG A 182 7.98 -10.00 28.70
N LEU A 183 8.39 -10.67 27.64
CA LEU A 183 7.54 -11.39 26.73
C LEU A 183 6.85 -12.56 27.46
N PRO A 184 5.51 -12.66 27.38
CA PRO A 184 4.71 -13.64 28.13
C PRO A 184 4.74 -15.03 27.48
N PHE A 185 5.92 -15.51 27.08
CA PHE A 185 6.12 -16.82 26.47
C PHE A 185 7.15 -17.64 27.23
N ASP A 186 6.98 -18.96 27.19
CA ASP A 186 7.99 -19.90 27.66
C ASP A 186 9.33 -19.70 26.94
N ALA A 187 10.41 -20.07 27.62
CA ALA A 187 11.72 -20.12 26.98
C ALA A 187 11.72 -21.12 25.82
N ASN A 188 12.47 -20.83 24.77
CA ASN A 188 12.65 -21.71 23.61
C ASN A 188 11.34 -22.13 22.91
N SER A 189 10.35 -21.25 22.87
CA SER A 189 9.00 -21.54 22.33
C SER A 189 8.72 -20.93 20.96
N ILE A 190 9.59 -20.03 20.48
CA ILE A 190 9.36 -19.23 19.26
C ILE A 190 10.37 -19.60 18.16
N SER A 191 9.87 -20.00 16.98
CA SER A 191 10.70 -20.44 15.85
C SER A 191 11.24 -19.26 15.02
N LEU A 192 10.49 -18.16 14.93
CA LEU A 192 10.93 -16.92 14.26
C LEU A 192 10.51 -15.69 15.06
N VAL A 193 11.46 -14.81 15.34
CA VAL A 193 11.23 -13.49 15.93
C VAL A 193 11.50 -12.42 14.88
N PHE A 194 10.46 -11.71 14.44
CA PHE A 194 10.57 -10.51 13.62
C PHE A 194 10.50 -9.28 14.52
N ALA A 195 11.67 -8.70 14.80
CA ALA A 195 11.87 -7.63 15.76
C ALA A 195 12.18 -6.29 15.07
N HIS A 196 11.18 -5.70 14.43
CA HIS A 196 11.31 -4.41 13.77
C HIS A 196 11.52 -3.28 14.80
N ASP A 197 12.49 -2.39 14.55
CA ASP A 197 12.79 -1.20 15.37
C ASP A 197 13.26 -1.47 16.82
N VAL A 198 13.46 -2.73 17.22
CA VAL A 198 13.63 -3.07 18.64
C VAL A 198 14.94 -2.53 19.24
N LEU A 199 16.08 -2.76 18.59
CA LEU A 199 17.41 -2.53 19.18
C LEU A 199 17.73 -1.05 19.52
N HIS A 200 16.99 -0.11 18.93
CA HIS A 200 17.18 1.32 19.16
C HIS A 200 16.00 1.95 19.93
N ARG A 201 14.89 1.22 20.15
CA ARG A 201 13.72 1.69 20.90
C ARG A 201 13.60 1.14 22.31
N TYR A 202 14.01 -0.10 22.53
CA TYR A 202 13.89 -0.80 23.80
C TYR A 202 15.17 -0.73 24.61
N ASP A 203 15.04 -1.02 25.91
CA ASP A 203 16.17 -1.05 26.82
C ASP A 203 17.11 -2.19 26.46
N PHE A 204 18.40 -1.86 26.42
CA PHE A 204 19.48 -2.78 26.09
C PHE A 204 20.35 -2.96 27.35
N PRO A 205 20.70 -4.20 27.74
CA PRO A 205 20.50 -5.44 26.99
C PRO A 205 19.16 -6.16 27.26
N ASP A 206 18.40 -5.73 28.27
CA ASP A 206 17.31 -6.51 28.87
C ASP A 206 16.27 -7.07 27.87
N TYR A 207 15.79 -6.26 26.93
CA TYR A 207 14.73 -6.71 26.01
C TYR A 207 15.25 -7.63 24.89
N PRO A 208 16.39 -7.36 24.22
CA PRO A 208 17.05 -8.32 23.35
C PRO A 208 17.34 -9.67 24.03
N GLU A 209 17.80 -9.66 25.28
CA GLU A 209 18.04 -10.92 26.02
C GLU A 209 16.74 -11.71 26.27
N ASP A 210 15.63 -11.01 26.48
CA ASP A 210 14.33 -11.64 26.65
C ASP A 210 13.78 -12.22 25.33
N ILE A 211 14.07 -11.58 24.19
CA ILE A 211 13.84 -12.13 22.85
C ILE A 211 14.65 -13.41 22.63
N GLU A 212 15.93 -13.41 23.00
CA GLU A 212 16.77 -14.59 22.92
C GLU A 212 16.25 -15.71 23.83
N ARG A 213 15.75 -15.38 25.03
CA ARG A 213 15.14 -16.35 25.95
C ARG A 213 13.96 -17.09 25.32
N VAL A 214 13.05 -16.37 24.65
CA VAL A 214 11.84 -17.00 24.08
C VAL A 214 12.09 -17.70 22.74
N CYS A 215 13.12 -17.28 22.00
CA CYS A 215 13.49 -17.90 20.74
C CYS A 215 14.04 -19.31 20.95
N ALA A 216 13.54 -20.28 20.18
CA ALA A 216 14.05 -21.65 20.18
C ALA A 216 15.55 -21.69 19.81
N ASP A 217 16.26 -22.71 20.30
CA ASP A 217 17.71 -22.88 20.05
C ASP A 217 18.04 -22.95 18.54
N ASN A 218 17.15 -23.56 17.75
CA ASN A 218 17.25 -23.64 16.29
C ASN A 218 16.48 -22.51 15.57
N GLY A 219 15.88 -21.58 16.32
CA GLY A 219 15.05 -20.49 15.81
C GLY A 219 15.86 -19.34 15.22
N ILE A 220 15.15 -18.43 14.55
CA ILE A 220 15.72 -17.25 13.91
C ILE A 220 15.24 -15.99 14.63
N ILE A 221 16.15 -15.05 14.86
CA ILE A 221 15.82 -13.70 15.31
C ILE A 221 16.28 -12.72 14.23
N MET A 222 15.36 -11.90 13.74
CA MET A 222 15.64 -10.81 12.82
C MET A 222 15.29 -9.49 13.49
N PHE A 223 16.30 -8.79 13.97
CA PHE A 223 16.15 -7.38 14.35
C PHE A 223 16.17 -6.52 13.09
N ALA A 224 14.99 -6.23 12.56
CA ALA A 224 14.82 -5.43 11.35
C ALA A 224 14.88 -3.93 11.66
N HIS A 225 15.36 -3.14 10.69
CA HIS A 225 15.44 -1.68 10.76
C HIS A 225 16.19 -1.16 11.99
N VAL A 226 17.49 -1.45 12.07
CA VAL A 226 18.38 -1.02 13.15
C VAL A 226 19.05 0.30 12.75
N HIS A 227 18.86 1.36 13.53
CA HIS A 227 19.59 2.61 13.31
C HIS A 227 21.04 2.50 13.79
N LEU A 228 21.99 2.62 12.86
CA LEU A 228 23.42 2.48 13.11
C LEU A 228 24.13 3.83 13.21
N SER A 229 25.09 3.97 14.13
CA SER A 229 25.91 5.19 14.22
C SER A 229 27.10 5.21 13.26
N ASN A 230 27.20 4.28 12.31
CA ASN A 230 28.30 4.22 11.33
C ASN A 230 28.35 5.47 10.45
N ALA A 231 27.16 5.97 10.04
CA ALA A 231 27.03 7.16 9.21
C ALA A 231 25.84 8.04 9.65
N GLU A 232 25.85 9.30 9.21
CA GLU A 232 24.66 10.15 9.19
C GLU A 232 23.93 10.00 7.86
N PRO A 233 22.58 10.05 7.85
CA PRO A 233 21.84 10.05 6.60
C PRO A 233 22.11 11.33 5.80
N GLU A 234 22.13 11.21 4.48
CA GLU A 234 22.24 12.35 3.57
C GLU A 234 21.06 12.34 2.57
N PRO A 235 20.18 13.36 2.57
CA PRO A 235 20.18 14.54 3.45
C PRO A 235 19.90 14.20 4.92
N PHE A 236 20.39 15.03 5.84
CA PHE A 236 20.25 14.78 7.27
C PHE A 236 18.79 14.70 7.71
N PHE A 237 18.48 13.67 8.50
CA PHE A 237 17.28 13.59 9.30
C PHE A 237 17.50 12.87 10.63
N LYS A 238 16.67 13.22 11.62
CA LYS A 238 16.69 12.58 12.93
C LYS A 238 16.00 11.21 12.87
N ARG A 239 16.78 10.15 13.09
CA ARG A 239 16.32 8.75 13.14
C ARG A 239 15.63 8.37 14.46
N GLY A 240 15.96 9.06 15.55
CA GLY A 240 15.37 8.78 16.86
C GLY A 240 15.88 7.46 17.47
N GLY A 241 15.58 7.26 18.77
CA GLY A 241 16.12 6.13 19.52
C GLY A 241 17.59 6.27 19.90
N THR A 242 18.17 5.17 20.40
CA THR A 242 19.59 5.08 20.76
C THR A 242 20.37 4.52 19.58
N LEU A 243 21.29 5.32 19.03
CA LEU A 243 22.16 4.92 17.92
C LEU A 243 23.41 4.23 18.47
N ARG A 244 23.78 3.08 17.90
CA ARG A 244 25.01 2.35 18.24
C ARG A 244 25.74 1.94 16.97
N HIS A 245 27.06 1.80 17.06
CA HIS A 245 27.87 1.38 15.92
C HIS A 245 27.60 -0.10 15.61
N SER A 246 27.76 -0.52 14.35
CA SER A 246 27.66 -1.93 13.97
C SER A 246 28.57 -2.82 14.81
N ASP A 247 29.77 -2.34 15.13
CA ASP A 247 30.78 -3.10 15.88
C ASP A 247 30.33 -3.38 17.31
N PHE A 248 29.56 -2.47 17.91
CA PHE A 248 28.96 -2.74 19.22
C PHE A 248 28.06 -3.97 19.17
N TYR A 249 27.21 -4.08 18.14
CA TYR A 249 26.33 -5.23 17.98
C TYR A 249 27.10 -6.51 17.66
N ARG A 250 28.11 -6.44 16.78
CA ARG A 250 29.00 -7.58 16.49
C ARG A 250 29.67 -8.09 17.76
N GLU A 251 30.40 -7.24 18.47
CA GLU A 251 31.13 -7.60 19.68
C GLU A 251 30.20 -8.17 20.76
N TYR A 252 29.04 -7.55 20.96
CA TYR A 252 28.06 -8.01 21.95
C TYR A 252 27.55 -9.43 21.63
N PHE A 253 27.07 -9.65 20.40
CA PHE A 253 26.50 -10.95 20.03
C PHE A 253 27.57 -12.02 19.84
N ASP A 254 28.77 -11.68 19.36
CA ASP A 254 29.89 -12.63 19.27
C ASP A 254 30.27 -13.17 20.64
N GLN A 255 30.37 -12.30 21.65
CA GLN A 255 30.66 -12.70 23.03
C GLN A 255 29.54 -13.57 23.60
N ARG A 256 28.28 -13.19 23.34
CA ARG A 256 27.12 -13.88 23.88
C ARG A 256 26.87 -15.26 23.25
N LEU A 257 27.18 -15.41 21.97
CA LEU A 257 26.90 -16.63 21.18
C LEU A 257 28.14 -17.54 21.02
N ALA A 258 29.28 -17.16 21.60
CA ALA A 258 30.58 -17.84 21.42
C ALA A 258 30.52 -19.37 21.62
N ASP A 259 29.79 -19.82 22.64
CA ASP A 259 29.67 -21.23 23.03
C ASP A 259 28.41 -21.92 22.46
N THR A 260 27.81 -21.35 21.40
CA THR A 260 26.58 -21.86 20.77
C THR A 260 26.78 -22.23 19.29
N GLU A 261 25.83 -22.97 18.72
CA GLU A 261 25.76 -23.25 17.28
C GLU A 261 25.21 -22.06 16.46
N ARG A 262 24.79 -21.00 17.13
CA ARG A 262 24.26 -19.79 16.52
C ARG A 262 25.38 -18.78 16.26
N SER A 263 25.11 -17.86 15.35
CA SER A 263 25.93 -16.67 15.09
C SER A 263 25.01 -15.48 14.83
N ALA A 264 25.54 -14.27 14.96
CA ALA A 264 24.86 -13.05 14.58
C ALA A 264 25.54 -12.42 13.36
N TYR A 265 24.78 -12.08 12.33
CA TYR A 265 25.23 -11.26 11.22
C TYR A 265 24.66 -9.86 11.36
N VAL A 266 25.52 -8.84 11.28
CA VAL A 266 25.11 -7.43 11.22
C VAL A 266 25.21 -7.00 9.76
N LEU A 267 24.05 -6.79 9.14
CA LEU A 267 23.88 -6.64 7.70
C LEU A 267 23.41 -5.23 7.33
N SER A 268 23.73 -4.79 6.12
CA SER A 268 23.17 -3.58 5.52
C SER A 268 21.74 -3.84 5.05
N GLU A 269 20.82 -2.93 5.40
CA GLU A 269 19.44 -2.96 4.88
C GLU A 269 19.42 -2.78 3.34
N GLU A 270 20.31 -1.92 2.83
CA GLU A 270 20.51 -1.68 1.39
C GLU A 270 21.07 -2.92 0.67
N ALA A 271 22.03 -3.61 1.27
CA ALA A 271 22.59 -4.83 0.66
C ALA A 271 21.53 -5.93 0.57
N LEU A 272 20.68 -6.08 1.59
CA LEU A 272 19.56 -7.02 1.55
C LEU A 272 18.50 -6.59 0.53
N PHE A 273 18.16 -5.31 0.48
CA PHE A 273 17.18 -4.79 -0.48
C PHE A 273 17.55 -5.09 -1.95
N ASN A 274 18.84 -5.07 -2.27
CA ASN A 274 19.37 -5.33 -3.61
C ASN A 274 19.82 -6.79 -3.83
N LEU A 275 19.67 -7.67 -2.84
CA LEU A 275 20.12 -9.06 -2.94
C LEU A 275 19.17 -9.89 -3.82
N GLU A 276 19.54 -10.13 -5.08
CA GLU A 276 18.78 -11.02 -5.96
C GLU A 276 19.09 -12.50 -5.70
N ASN A 277 20.38 -12.85 -5.64
CA ASN A 277 20.86 -14.20 -5.38
C ASN A 277 22.29 -14.14 -4.82
N GLY A 278 22.54 -14.76 -3.68
CA GLY A 278 23.88 -14.85 -3.12
C GLY A 278 23.91 -15.13 -1.62
N SER A 279 25.13 -15.17 -1.08
CA SER A 279 25.34 -15.27 0.37
C SER A 279 25.12 -13.93 1.05
N LEU A 280 24.75 -13.96 2.33
CA LEU A 280 24.69 -12.76 3.15
C LEU A 280 26.09 -12.16 3.27
N THR A 281 26.20 -10.86 3.03
CA THR A 281 27.46 -10.14 3.13
C THR A 281 27.42 -9.26 4.37
N GLU A 282 28.28 -9.55 5.35
CA GLU A 282 28.41 -8.77 6.59
C GLU A 282 29.09 -7.39 6.39
N ALA A 283 29.40 -7.00 5.16
CA ALA A 283 30.10 -5.76 4.87
C ALA A 283 29.17 -4.56 5.11
N LEU A 284 29.22 -4.04 6.33
CA LEU A 284 28.83 -2.67 6.65
C LEU A 284 30.10 -1.82 6.54
N ASP A 285 30.08 -0.84 5.66
CA ASP A 285 31.07 0.24 5.64
C ASP A 285 30.59 1.44 6.47
N ASP A 286 31.40 2.49 6.51
CA ASP A 286 31.14 3.75 7.22
C ASP A 286 30.05 4.62 6.56
N HIS A 287 29.29 4.10 5.57
CA HIS A 287 28.22 4.84 4.88
C HIS A 287 26.82 4.32 5.22
N HIS A 288 26.70 3.14 5.82
CA HIS A 288 25.42 2.53 6.14
C HIS A 288 24.83 3.03 7.46
N TYR A 289 23.67 3.69 7.41
CA TYR A 289 23.00 4.22 8.61
C TYR A 289 21.79 3.38 9.09
N ASN A 290 21.33 2.41 8.28
CA ASN A 290 20.30 1.43 8.64
C ASN A 290 20.82 0.01 8.40
N GLY A 291 20.50 -0.91 9.29
CA GLY A 291 20.93 -2.30 9.18
C GLY A 291 19.91 -3.31 9.69
N VAL A 292 20.28 -4.58 9.59
CA VAL A 292 19.54 -5.72 10.11
C VAL A 292 20.51 -6.57 10.94
N VAL A 293 20.11 -6.97 12.15
CA VAL A 293 20.86 -7.99 12.90
C VAL A 293 20.10 -9.31 12.82
N LEU A 294 20.75 -10.33 12.28
CA LEU A 294 20.17 -11.65 12.04
C LEU A 294 20.90 -12.69 12.88
N ILE A 295 20.17 -13.39 13.75
CA ILE A 295 20.71 -14.44 14.62
C ILE A 295 20.07 -15.77 14.26
N ALA A 296 20.90 -16.74 13.84
CA ALA A 296 20.46 -18.06 13.44
C ALA A 296 21.61 -19.07 13.56
N GLU A 297 21.34 -20.35 13.28
CA GLU A 297 22.37 -21.38 13.16
C GLU A 297 23.39 -21.00 12.09
N LYS A 298 24.68 -21.25 12.38
CA LYS A 298 25.81 -20.92 11.49
C LYS A 298 25.61 -21.45 10.07
N THR A 299 25.16 -22.70 9.93
CA THR A 299 24.91 -23.34 8.64
C THR A 299 23.84 -22.63 7.82
N TRP A 300 22.75 -22.19 8.47
CA TRP A 300 21.68 -21.45 7.82
C TRP A 300 22.14 -20.06 7.37
N LEU A 301 22.99 -19.38 8.14
CA LEU A 301 23.52 -18.06 7.75
C LEU A 301 24.48 -18.12 6.54
N THR A 302 25.21 -19.23 6.39
CA THR A 302 26.20 -19.41 5.31
C THR A 302 25.64 -19.93 3.99
N GLN A 303 24.33 -20.22 3.92
CA GLN A 303 23.72 -20.71 2.69
C GLN A 303 23.58 -19.62 1.62
N THR A 304 23.07 -19.99 0.45
CA THR A 304 22.69 -19.04 -0.60
C THR A 304 21.23 -18.65 -0.45
N PHE A 305 20.97 -17.34 -0.48
CA PHE A 305 19.64 -16.75 -0.41
C PHE A 305 19.24 -16.22 -1.79
N VAL A 306 17.95 -16.24 -2.09
CA VAL A 306 17.41 -15.83 -3.38
C VAL A 306 16.18 -14.96 -3.12
N ALA A 307 16.19 -13.73 -3.64
CA ALA A 307 14.98 -12.93 -3.72
C ALA A 307 14.02 -13.59 -4.70
N ASN A 308 12.90 -14.05 -4.18
CA ASN A 308 11.90 -14.76 -4.95
C ASN A 308 10.78 -13.83 -5.41
N ASP A 309 11.10 -12.57 -5.76
CA ASP A 309 10.12 -11.51 -6.01
C ASP A 309 9.04 -11.95 -7.00
N GLY A 310 9.41 -12.67 -8.07
CA GLY A 310 8.46 -13.19 -9.06
C GLY A 310 7.62 -14.41 -8.63
N ALA A 311 8.06 -15.20 -7.65
CA ALA A 311 7.34 -16.42 -7.26
C ALA A 311 6.07 -16.17 -6.43
N TRP A 312 5.91 -14.96 -5.91
CA TRP A 312 4.73 -14.57 -5.12
C TRP A 312 3.53 -14.17 -5.98
N VAL A 313 3.71 -14.00 -7.29
CA VAL A 313 2.62 -13.61 -8.19
C VAL A 313 1.78 -14.84 -8.53
N SER A 314 0.60 -14.93 -7.91
CA SER A 314 -0.32 -16.08 -8.04
C SER A 314 -1.76 -15.61 -8.17
N GLU A 315 -2.68 -16.52 -8.47
CA GLU A 315 -4.13 -16.21 -8.52
C GLU A 315 -4.68 -15.66 -7.19
N HIS A 316 -4.04 -15.99 -6.06
CA HIS A 316 -4.45 -15.55 -4.73
C HIS A 316 -3.86 -14.19 -4.33
N SER A 317 -2.91 -13.67 -5.12
CA SER A 317 -2.21 -12.42 -4.81
C SER A 317 -3.13 -11.21 -5.00
N ARG A 318 -2.96 -10.19 -4.16
CA ARG A 318 -3.59 -8.87 -4.28
C ARG A 318 -2.51 -7.83 -4.57
N LEU A 319 -2.92 -6.74 -5.22
CA LEU A 319 -2.00 -5.70 -5.65
C LEU A 319 -1.97 -4.55 -4.65
N LEU A 320 -0.78 -4.28 -4.15
CA LEU A 320 -0.44 -3.08 -3.39
C LEU A 320 0.12 -2.07 -4.37
N LEU A 321 -0.41 -0.86 -4.38
CA LEU A 321 0.02 0.20 -5.30
C LEU A 321 1.10 1.05 -4.65
N ASN A 322 2.16 1.39 -5.40
CA ASN A 322 3.25 2.22 -4.86
C ASN A 322 2.77 3.68 -4.71
N PRO A 323 2.66 4.21 -3.47
CA PRO A 323 2.04 5.50 -3.27
C PRO A 323 2.93 6.70 -3.58
N ILE A 324 4.18 6.46 -3.98
CA ILE A 324 5.09 7.49 -4.52
C ILE A 324 4.82 7.74 -6.01
N LEU A 325 4.13 6.84 -6.70
CA LEU A 325 3.90 6.94 -8.14
C LEU A 325 2.52 7.51 -8.46
N THR A 326 2.37 7.97 -9.69
CA THR A 326 1.09 8.36 -10.29
C THR A 326 1.14 8.11 -11.78
N PHE A 327 -0.01 7.98 -12.41
CA PHE A 327 -0.13 7.79 -13.85
C PHE A 327 -0.30 9.13 -14.59
N ASP A 328 0.56 9.38 -15.57
CA ASP A 328 0.40 10.43 -16.57
C ASP A 328 -0.17 9.85 -17.88
N PRO A 329 -1.44 10.11 -18.21
CA PRO A 329 -2.13 9.60 -19.38
C PRO A 329 -1.75 10.36 -20.65
N LEU A 330 -1.27 11.61 -20.57
CA LEU A 330 -0.89 12.35 -21.77
C LEU A 330 0.35 11.73 -22.40
N SER A 331 1.28 11.28 -21.55
CA SER A 331 2.47 10.55 -21.97
C SER A 331 2.29 9.03 -21.94
N MET A 332 1.23 8.52 -21.30
CA MET A 332 1.03 7.10 -21.00
C MET A 332 2.22 6.49 -20.23
N THR A 333 2.66 7.19 -19.19
CA THR A 333 3.79 6.78 -18.36
C THR A 333 3.48 6.86 -16.87
N MET A 334 4.25 6.15 -16.06
CA MET A 334 4.28 6.39 -14.61
C MET A 334 5.23 7.54 -14.30
N ALA A 335 4.81 8.41 -13.38
CA ALA A 335 5.57 9.55 -12.89
C ALA A 335 5.71 9.51 -11.37
N LEU A 336 6.70 10.24 -10.84
CA LEU A 336 6.77 10.52 -9.41
C LEU A 336 5.63 11.45 -9.02
N ASN A 337 4.82 11.03 -8.05
CA ASN A 337 3.77 11.84 -7.46
C ASN A 337 4.38 12.87 -6.52
N GLN A 338 4.89 13.99 -7.06
CA GLN A 338 5.64 14.99 -6.29
C GLN A 338 4.83 15.58 -5.11
N TYR A 339 3.50 15.59 -5.22
CA TYR A 339 2.57 16.10 -4.21
C TYR A 339 1.83 14.98 -3.47
N GLY A 340 2.10 13.72 -3.83
CA GLY A 340 1.65 12.53 -3.14
C GLY A 340 2.18 12.50 -1.72
N LEU A 341 1.56 11.66 -0.89
CA LEU A 341 1.92 11.55 0.53
C LEU A 341 1.92 12.93 1.21
N THR A 342 0.92 13.75 0.92
CA THR A 342 0.71 15.08 1.54
C THR A 342 1.82 16.09 1.24
N GLY A 343 2.41 16.00 0.04
CA GLY A 343 3.54 16.82 -0.39
C GLY A 343 4.90 16.33 0.11
N GLN A 344 4.96 15.13 0.70
CA GLN A 344 6.19 14.59 1.30
C GLN A 344 6.88 13.53 0.44
N ALA A 345 6.37 13.20 -0.76
CA ALA A 345 6.94 12.14 -1.61
C ALA A 345 8.45 12.30 -1.85
N ASN A 346 8.91 13.50 -2.21
CA ASN A 346 10.35 13.75 -2.39
C ASN A 346 11.14 13.60 -1.09
N TYR A 347 10.59 14.11 0.02
CA TYR A 347 11.20 13.95 1.34
C TYR A 347 11.32 12.47 1.74
N TYR A 348 10.39 11.61 1.34
CA TYR A 348 10.53 10.17 1.53
C TYR A 348 11.61 9.56 0.65
N LEU A 349 11.60 9.88 -0.64
CA LEU A 349 12.59 9.36 -1.58
C LEU A 349 14.02 9.71 -1.15
N ASP A 350 14.22 10.90 -0.60
CA ASP A 350 15.52 11.33 -0.06
C ASP A 350 15.98 10.48 1.15
N ARG A 351 15.06 9.82 1.85
CA ARG A 351 15.38 8.91 2.98
C ARG A 351 15.53 7.45 2.58
N HIS A 352 15.10 7.14 1.36
CA HIS A 352 15.04 5.80 0.78
C HIS A 352 15.81 5.79 -0.56
N PRO A 353 17.15 6.00 -0.51
CA PRO A 353 17.97 6.20 -1.72
C PRO A 353 17.98 4.98 -2.65
N CYS A 354 17.80 3.76 -2.12
CA CYS A 354 17.73 2.56 -2.95
C CYS A 354 16.41 2.54 -3.74
N LEU A 355 15.28 2.80 -3.06
CA LEU A 355 13.98 2.92 -3.71
C LEU A 355 13.99 4.06 -4.74
N LYS A 356 14.56 5.21 -4.41
CA LYS A 356 14.71 6.35 -5.32
C LYS A 356 15.47 5.97 -6.58
N SER A 357 16.60 5.28 -6.43
CA SER A 357 17.43 4.84 -7.56
C SER A 357 16.70 3.85 -8.47
N ARG A 358 15.94 2.90 -7.89
CA ARG A 358 15.10 1.98 -8.67
C ARG A 358 14.00 2.71 -9.44
N LEU A 359 13.26 3.59 -8.77
CA LEU A 359 12.17 4.34 -9.39
C LEU A 359 12.66 5.28 -10.51
N GLN A 360 13.84 5.88 -10.38
CA GLN A 360 14.43 6.71 -11.42
C GLN A 360 14.73 5.97 -12.73
N GLN A 361 14.89 4.64 -12.69
CA GLN A 361 15.15 3.83 -13.88
C GLN A 361 13.88 3.48 -14.67
N VAL A 362 12.72 3.59 -14.02
CA VAL A 362 11.43 3.09 -14.53
C VAL A 362 10.42 4.19 -14.77
N VAL A 363 10.49 5.31 -14.04
CA VAL A 363 9.66 6.50 -14.30
C VAL A 363 9.84 6.97 -15.75
N GLY A 364 8.73 7.28 -16.41
CA GLY A 364 8.70 7.64 -17.83
C GLY A 364 8.65 6.45 -18.79
N GLN A 365 8.72 5.21 -18.31
CA GLN A 365 8.44 4.05 -19.17
C GLN A 365 6.95 4.00 -19.52
N GLN A 366 6.68 3.62 -20.77
CA GLN A 366 5.33 3.49 -21.31
C GLN A 366 4.56 2.38 -20.59
N ILE A 367 3.28 2.63 -20.32
CA ILE A 367 2.33 1.67 -19.77
C ILE A 367 1.17 1.50 -20.76
N ASP A 368 0.77 0.25 -21.01
CA ASP A 368 -0.32 -0.04 -21.93
C ASP A 368 -1.70 0.04 -21.25
N SER A 369 -2.77 0.08 -22.04
CA SER A 369 -4.15 0.16 -21.52
C SER A 369 -4.55 -1.04 -20.68
N ALA A 370 -4.10 -2.25 -21.02
CA ALA A 370 -4.45 -3.46 -20.28
C ALA A 370 -3.81 -3.48 -18.88
N GLN A 371 -2.62 -2.92 -18.74
CA GLN A 371 -1.94 -2.69 -17.46
C GLN A 371 -2.69 -1.65 -16.61
N ILE A 372 -3.22 -0.58 -17.22
CA ILE A 372 -4.07 0.38 -16.51
C ILE A 372 -5.39 -0.25 -16.06
N ASP A 373 -6.04 -1.05 -16.92
CA ASP A 373 -7.26 -1.78 -16.56
C ASP A 373 -7.03 -2.70 -15.35
N LEU A 374 -5.88 -3.38 -15.30
CA LEU A 374 -5.45 -4.19 -14.15
C LEU A 374 -5.29 -3.34 -12.88
N ILE A 375 -4.59 -2.20 -12.96
CA ILE A 375 -4.39 -1.29 -11.82
C ILE A 375 -5.75 -0.81 -11.29
N LEU A 376 -6.66 -0.38 -12.16
CA LEU A 376 -7.99 0.07 -11.75
C LEU A 376 -8.84 -1.06 -11.17
N ALA A 377 -8.75 -2.28 -11.72
CA ALA A 377 -9.44 -3.43 -11.16
C ALA A 377 -8.97 -3.76 -9.73
N SER A 378 -7.71 -3.45 -9.39
CA SER A 378 -7.15 -3.71 -8.07
C SER A 378 -7.70 -2.82 -6.95
N GLU A 379 -8.30 -1.66 -7.26
CA GLU A 379 -8.87 -0.75 -6.25
C GLU A 379 -9.96 -1.43 -5.38
N LYS A 380 -10.58 -2.50 -5.88
CA LYS A 380 -11.57 -3.30 -5.15
C LYS A 380 -10.95 -4.33 -4.19
N ALA A 381 -9.63 -4.35 -4.03
CA ALA A 381 -8.89 -5.33 -3.22
C ALA A 381 -9.19 -6.81 -3.60
N GLN A 382 -9.49 -7.05 -4.88
CA GLN A 382 -9.71 -8.38 -5.43
C GLN A 382 -8.38 -9.11 -5.62
N ASN A 383 -8.41 -10.45 -5.58
CA ASN A 383 -7.24 -11.25 -5.94
C ASN A 383 -7.09 -11.29 -7.48
N LEU A 384 -5.92 -11.71 -7.96
CA LEU A 384 -5.63 -11.76 -9.40
C LEU A 384 -6.56 -12.71 -10.17
N GLY A 385 -7.03 -13.80 -9.56
CA GLY A 385 -8.03 -14.70 -10.14
C GLY A 385 -9.35 -13.97 -10.47
N ASP A 386 -9.87 -13.23 -9.50
CA ASP A 386 -11.10 -12.44 -9.64
C ASP A 386 -10.92 -11.29 -10.65
N ILE A 387 -9.74 -10.64 -10.64
CA ILE A 387 -9.39 -9.59 -11.61
C ILE A 387 -9.35 -10.18 -13.03
N ALA A 388 -8.78 -11.38 -13.22
CA ALA A 388 -8.76 -12.04 -14.53
C ALA A 388 -10.18 -12.30 -15.07
N VAL A 389 -11.09 -12.73 -14.19
CA VAL A 389 -12.51 -12.90 -14.53
C VAL A 389 -13.16 -11.55 -14.88
N GLN A 390 -12.92 -10.51 -14.08
CA GLN A 390 -13.47 -9.17 -14.32
C GLN A 390 -13.02 -8.60 -15.68
N LEU A 391 -11.75 -8.77 -16.03
CA LEU A 391 -11.18 -8.26 -17.28
C LEU A 391 -11.45 -9.16 -18.49
N GLY A 392 -11.99 -10.36 -18.29
CA GLY A 392 -12.17 -11.35 -19.38
C GLY A 392 -10.85 -11.81 -19.99
N LEU A 393 -9.76 -11.80 -19.23
CA LEU A 393 -8.41 -12.17 -19.68
C LEU A 393 -7.98 -13.52 -19.09
N PRO A 394 -7.14 -14.31 -19.81
CA PRO A 394 -6.53 -15.49 -19.22
C PRO A 394 -5.68 -15.14 -17.98
N LEU A 395 -5.82 -15.90 -16.89
CA LEU A 395 -5.06 -15.69 -15.65
C LEU A 395 -3.54 -15.61 -15.90
N ALA A 396 -2.99 -16.45 -16.79
CA ALA A 396 -1.57 -16.41 -17.14
C ALA A 396 -1.13 -15.06 -17.73
N LYS A 397 -2.01 -14.40 -18.49
CA LYS A 397 -1.74 -13.05 -19.02
C LYS A 397 -1.74 -12.01 -17.90
N VAL A 398 -2.71 -12.10 -16.98
CA VAL A 398 -2.78 -11.22 -15.79
C VAL A 398 -1.56 -11.38 -14.90
N ILE A 399 -1.12 -12.61 -14.62
CA ILE A 399 0.11 -12.89 -13.86
C ILE A 399 1.33 -12.30 -14.57
N ALA A 400 1.45 -12.47 -15.88
CA ALA A 400 2.58 -11.92 -16.65
C ALA A 400 2.62 -10.38 -16.60
N MET A 401 1.48 -9.72 -16.81
CA MET A 401 1.37 -8.24 -16.71
C MET A 401 1.73 -7.77 -15.30
N THR A 402 1.18 -8.41 -14.26
CA THR A 402 1.50 -8.07 -12.87
C THR A 402 2.98 -8.25 -12.55
N THR A 403 3.60 -9.33 -13.04
CA THR A 403 5.02 -9.61 -12.82
C THR A 403 5.88 -8.50 -13.43
N GLN A 404 5.54 -8.03 -14.63
CA GLN A 404 6.24 -6.93 -15.28
C GLN A 404 6.10 -5.62 -14.48
N LEU A 405 4.88 -5.26 -14.06
CA LEU A 405 4.63 -4.05 -13.26
C LEU A 405 5.34 -4.11 -11.90
N GLN A 406 5.47 -5.31 -11.31
CA GLN A 406 6.21 -5.51 -10.07
C GLN A 406 7.73 -5.34 -10.25
N GLN A 407 8.30 -5.84 -11.35
CA GLN A 407 9.71 -5.62 -11.67
C GLN A 407 10.05 -4.13 -11.83
N GLN A 408 9.05 -3.32 -12.21
CA GLN A 408 9.14 -1.87 -12.31
C GLN A 408 8.82 -1.15 -10.99
N ASP A 409 8.61 -1.85 -9.88
CA ASP A 409 8.22 -1.28 -8.57
C ASP A 409 6.95 -0.38 -8.63
N TYR A 410 6.11 -0.54 -9.65
CA TYR A 410 4.84 0.18 -9.77
C TYR A 410 3.81 -0.33 -8.77
N LEU A 411 3.89 -1.62 -8.48
CA LEU A 411 3.05 -2.33 -7.53
C LEU A 411 3.82 -3.51 -6.93
N LEU A 412 3.26 -4.10 -5.88
CA LEU A 412 3.68 -5.39 -5.34
C LEU A 412 2.48 -6.32 -5.30
N ALA A 413 2.67 -7.57 -5.74
CA ALA A 413 1.65 -8.61 -5.70
C ALA A 413 2.00 -9.62 -4.60
N LEU A 414 1.21 -9.61 -3.53
CA LEU A 414 1.44 -10.44 -2.35
C LEU A 414 0.16 -11.21 -1.97
N PRO A 415 0.24 -12.39 -1.32
CA PRO A 415 -0.91 -13.19 -0.91
C PRO A 415 -1.66 -12.60 0.31
N VAL A 416 -1.64 -11.28 0.48
CA VAL A 416 -2.25 -10.58 1.61
C VAL A 416 -3.78 -10.57 1.53
N CYS A 417 -4.44 -10.43 2.67
CA CYS A 417 -5.90 -10.30 2.76
C CYS A 417 -6.39 -8.90 2.33
N GLN A 418 -7.72 -8.73 2.24
CA GLN A 418 -8.34 -7.43 1.90
C GLN A 418 -8.08 -6.37 2.96
N GLN A 419 -8.07 -6.76 4.25
CA GLN A 419 -7.77 -5.88 5.37
C GLN A 419 -6.38 -5.28 5.24
N ALA A 420 -5.43 -6.00 4.62
CA ALA A 420 -4.14 -5.43 4.31
C ALA A 420 -4.27 -4.30 3.27
N ILE A 421 -4.92 -4.53 2.13
CA ILE A 421 -5.12 -3.46 1.14
C ILE A 421 -5.80 -2.22 1.76
N ALA A 422 -6.82 -2.43 2.61
CA ALA A 422 -7.50 -1.35 3.32
C ALA A 422 -6.58 -0.60 4.30
N LEU A 423 -5.72 -1.31 5.03
CA LEU A 423 -4.81 -0.72 6.00
C LEU A 423 -3.67 0.06 5.31
N GLN A 424 -3.16 -0.44 4.18
CA GLN A 424 -2.21 0.30 3.34
C GLN A 424 -2.84 1.60 2.83
N ALA A 425 -4.07 1.53 2.29
CA ALA A 425 -4.81 2.71 1.85
C ALA A 425 -5.06 3.70 3.01
N PHE A 426 -5.39 3.19 4.20
CA PHE A 426 -5.54 4.02 5.39
C PHE A 426 -4.24 4.75 5.74
N HIS A 427 -3.09 4.08 5.70
CA HIS A 427 -1.79 4.70 6.00
C HIS A 427 -1.32 5.69 4.93
N SER A 428 -1.69 5.46 3.66
CA SER A 428 -1.31 6.27 2.49
C SER A 428 -2.33 7.35 2.09
N ASN A 429 -3.37 7.59 2.90
CA ASN A 429 -4.47 8.54 2.64
C ASN A 429 -5.28 8.24 1.37
N GLY A 430 -5.55 6.97 1.10
CA GLY A 430 -6.40 6.52 0.00
C GLY A 430 -5.77 6.81 -1.36
N HIS A 431 -4.44 6.76 -1.45
CA HIS A 431 -3.71 6.99 -2.68
C HIS A 431 -4.22 6.08 -3.81
N ARG A 432 -4.32 6.64 -5.02
CA ARG A 432 -4.68 5.96 -6.26
C ARG A 432 -3.66 6.30 -7.34
N LEU A 433 -3.27 5.30 -8.12
CA LEU A 433 -2.40 5.54 -9.28
C LEU A 433 -3.15 6.25 -10.41
N CYS A 434 -4.43 5.90 -10.63
CA CYS A 434 -5.30 6.46 -11.66
C CYS A 434 -6.73 6.60 -11.12
N ASP A 435 -7.39 7.75 -11.34
CA ASP A 435 -8.80 7.92 -11.01
C ASP A 435 -9.65 7.65 -12.28
N PRO A 436 -10.63 6.74 -12.22
CA PRO A 436 -11.49 6.46 -13.36
C PRO A 436 -12.39 7.64 -13.75
N VAL A 437 -12.57 8.64 -12.87
CA VAL A 437 -13.37 9.84 -13.14
C VAL A 437 -12.46 10.99 -13.56
N PHE A 438 -12.57 11.39 -14.83
CA PHE A 438 -11.68 12.36 -15.46
C PHE A 438 -11.55 13.70 -14.70
N PRO A 439 -12.61 14.39 -14.24
CA PRO A 439 -12.45 15.61 -13.46
C PRO A 439 -11.57 15.45 -12.21
N ARG A 440 -11.75 14.35 -11.46
CA ARG A 440 -10.97 14.08 -10.24
C ARG A 440 -9.54 13.72 -10.60
N TYR A 441 -9.36 12.91 -11.65
CA TYR A 441 -8.05 12.63 -12.21
C TYR A 441 -7.31 13.93 -12.57
N TRP A 442 -7.94 14.81 -13.35
CA TRP A 442 -7.34 16.03 -13.88
C TRP A 442 -6.94 17.01 -12.77
N GLN A 443 -7.81 17.19 -11.77
CA GLN A 443 -7.49 17.98 -10.57
C GLN A 443 -6.28 17.41 -9.80
N HIS A 444 -6.14 16.08 -9.73
CA HIS A 444 -4.96 15.45 -9.13
C HIS A 444 -3.71 15.67 -9.98
N ALA A 445 -3.82 15.45 -11.29
CA ALA A 445 -2.74 15.56 -12.26
C ALA A 445 -2.14 16.97 -12.37
N GLU A 446 -2.94 18.04 -12.18
CA GLU A 446 -2.45 19.43 -12.10
C GLU A 446 -1.30 19.61 -11.11
N THR A 447 -1.29 18.80 -10.06
CA THR A 447 -0.20 18.80 -9.08
C THR A 447 0.72 17.59 -9.29
N ALA A 448 0.17 16.40 -9.51
CA ALA A 448 0.91 15.16 -9.34
C ALA A 448 1.87 14.76 -10.48
N THR A 449 1.68 15.24 -11.71
CA THR A 449 2.47 14.78 -12.88
C THR A 449 3.31 15.90 -13.49
N PRO A 450 4.40 15.58 -14.22
CA PRO A 450 5.14 16.56 -15.00
C PRO A 450 4.22 17.40 -15.89
N ASP A 451 4.66 18.63 -16.21
CA ASP A 451 3.94 19.53 -17.12
C ASP A 451 4.08 19.02 -18.57
N THR A 452 3.40 17.92 -18.85
CA THR A 452 3.32 17.31 -20.17
C THR A 452 2.49 18.22 -21.05
N THR A 453 3.13 18.84 -22.05
CA THR A 453 2.52 19.86 -22.89
C THR A 453 1.86 19.25 -24.13
N LEU A 454 0.68 19.74 -24.51
CA LEU A 454 0.15 19.57 -25.86
C LEU A 454 0.60 20.75 -26.74
N GLU A 455 0.73 20.56 -28.05
CA GLU A 455 1.01 21.67 -28.96
C GLU A 455 -0.28 22.13 -29.67
N LEU A 456 -0.63 23.41 -29.55
CA LEU A 456 -1.70 24.02 -30.32
C LEU A 456 -1.10 25.15 -31.16
N GLN A 457 -1.16 25.02 -32.49
CA GLN A 457 -0.60 26.00 -33.43
C GLN A 457 0.87 26.34 -33.13
N GLU A 458 1.70 25.31 -32.93
CA GLU A 458 3.15 25.44 -32.60
C GLU A 458 3.44 26.16 -31.28
N GLN A 459 2.43 26.35 -30.42
CA GLN A 459 2.61 26.83 -29.05
C GLN A 459 2.39 25.68 -28.07
N PRO A 460 3.31 25.47 -27.12
CA PRO A 460 3.09 24.52 -26.04
C PRO A 460 1.97 25.05 -25.12
N LEU A 461 0.99 24.20 -24.86
CA LEU A 461 -0.03 24.39 -23.85
C LEU A 461 0.42 23.66 -22.59
N ASN A 462 0.65 24.42 -21.53
CA ASN A 462 0.83 23.83 -20.19
C ASN A 462 -0.51 23.34 -19.65
N ARG A 463 -0.48 22.67 -18.51
CA ARG A 463 -1.72 22.12 -17.92
C ARG A 463 -2.75 23.20 -17.52
N SER A 464 -2.31 24.37 -17.06
CA SER A 464 -3.21 25.49 -16.76
C SER A 464 -3.94 25.97 -18.01
N ASP A 465 -3.21 26.13 -19.13
CA ASP A 465 -3.80 26.54 -20.41
C ASP A 465 -4.83 25.49 -20.87
N MET A 466 -4.47 24.21 -20.78
CA MET A 466 -5.38 23.11 -21.11
C MET A 466 -6.63 23.13 -20.25
N THR A 467 -6.51 23.37 -18.93
CA THR A 467 -7.66 23.48 -18.02
C THR A 467 -8.61 24.61 -18.44
N GLU A 468 -8.08 25.77 -18.80
CA GLU A 468 -8.90 26.90 -19.28
C GLU A 468 -9.67 26.51 -20.56
N PHE A 469 -9.01 25.86 -21.52
CA PHE A 469 -9.67 25.36 -22.73
C PHE A 469 -10.74 24.31 -22.41
N ILE A 470 -10.44 23.31 -21.58
CA ILE A 470 -11.37 22.26 -21.17
C ILE A 470 -12.62 22.87 -20.54
N GLN A 471 -12.46 23.80 -19.60
CA GLN A 471 -13.58 24.44 -18.91
C GLN A 471 -14.39 25.34 -19.85
N ALA A 472 -13.74 26.03 -20.79
CA ALA A 472 -14.43 26.87 -21.76
C ALA A 472 -15.27 26.02 -22.74
N ILE A 473 -14.71 24.92 -23.25
CA ILE A 473 -15.41 23.99 -24.14
C ILE A 473 -16.56 23.31 -23.39
N ALA A 474 -16.33 22.86 -22.15
CA ALA A 474 -17.38 22.28 -21.31
C ALA A 474 -18.53 23.31 -21.10
N THR A 475 -18.20 24.55 -20.75
CA THR A 475 -19.20 25.61 -20.62
C THR A 475 -20.00 25.83 -21.90
N TYR A 476 -19.34 25.76 -23.06
CA TYR A 476 -19.99 25.85 -24.36
C TYR A 476 -20.94 24.68 -24.60
N LEU A 477 -20.49 23.44 -24.40
CA LEU A 477 -21.30 22.23 -24.53
C LEU A 477 -22.55 22.28 -23.64
N SER A 478 -22.41 22.68 -22.37
CA SER A 478 -23.56 22.85 -21.47
C SER A 478 -24.53 23.93 -21.98
N LYS A 479 -24.04 25.04 -22.56
CA LYS A 479 -24.91 26.07 -23.18
C LYS A 479 -25.63 25.58 -24.43
N CYS A 480 -25.02 24.66 -25.16
CA CYS A 480 -25.63 23.96 -26.30
C CYS A 480 -26.67 22.91 -25.87
N GLY A 481 -26.82 22.67 -24.56
CA GLY A 481 -27.84 21.79 -24.00
C GLY A 481 -27.38 20.35 -23.71
N PHE A 482 -26.08 20.06 -23.81
CA PHE A 482 -25.54 18.75 -23.44
C PHE A 482 -25.54 18.54 -21.92
N SER A 483 -25.85 17.32 -21.51
CA SER A 483 -25.98 16.86 -20.13
C SER A 483 -25.35 15.48 -19.93
N GLU A 484 -25.05 15.12 -18.68
CA GLU A 484 -24.40 13.84 -18.33
C GLU A 484 -25.07 12.64 -19.03
N GLY A 485 -24.25 11.82 -19.70
CA GLY A 485 -24.69 10.67 -20.48
C GLY A 485 -25.04 10.97 -21.94
N ASP A 486 -25.09 12.23 -22.37
CA ASP A 486 -25.26 12.57 -23.79
C ASP A 486 -24.00 12.22 -24.61
N GLU A 487 -24.21 11.84 -25.86
CA GLU A 487 -23.14 11.52 -26.82
C GLU A 487 -22.63 12.79 -27.51
N VAL A 488 -21.30 12.93 -27.62
CA VAL A 488 -20.63 13.98 -28.40
C VAL A 488 -19.80 13.33 -29.48
N HIS A 489 -20.17 13.57 -30.74
CA HIS A 489 -19.43 13.06 -31.88
C HIS A 489 -18.13 13.84 -32.08
N VAL A 490 -17.00 13.13 -32.08
CA VAL A 490 -15.66 13.70 -32.21
C VAL A 490 -15.08 13.30 -33.57
N SER A 491 -14.95 14.28 -34.46
CA SER A 491 -14.43 14.05 -35.81
C SER A 491 -12.94 13.71 -35.83
N LYS A 492 -12.57 12.69 -36.62
CA LYS A 492 -11.17 12.34 -36.92
C LYS A 492 -10.42 13.43 -37.70
N GLU A 493 -11.13 14.39 -38.31
CA GLU A 493 -10.51 15.51 -39.04
C GLU A 493 -9.93 16.59 -38.11
N LEU A 494 -10.33 16.61 -36.84
CA LEU A 494 -9.70 17.47 -35.84
C LEU A 494 -8.23 17.09 -35.69
N SER A 495 -7.33 18.07 -35.67
CA SER A 495 -5.94 17.83 -35.27
C SER A 495 -5.88 17.31 -33.84
N LYS A 496 -4.79 16.61 -33.48
CA LYS A 496 -4.64 15.88 -32.22
C LYS A 496 -5.04 16.72 -30.99
N THR A 497 -4.49 17.92 -30.85
CA THR A 497 -4.71 18.76 -29.66
C THR A 497 -6.15 19.24 -29.50
N PRO A 498 -6.80 19.89 -30.49
CA PRO A 498 -8.24 20.19 -30.41
C PRO A 498 -9.13 18.99 -30.14
N ARG A 499 -8.78 17.82 -30.71
CA ARG A 499 -9.52 16.57 -30.48
C ARG A 499 -9.45 16.15 -29.02
N LEU A 500 -8.24 16.10 -28.45
CA LEU A 500 -8.03 15.76 -27.04
C LEU A 500 -8.70 16.77 -26.11
N LEU A 501 -8.61 18.07 -26.39
CA LEU A 501 -9.28 19.11 -25.58
C LEU A 501 -10.81 18.96 -25.58
N LEU A 502 -11.40 18.62 -26.73
CA LEU A 502 -12.84 18.33 -26.83
C LEU A 502 -13.22 17.08 -26.04
N MET A 503 -12.42 16.01 -26.14
CA MET A 503 -12.63 14.77 -25.39
C MET A 503 -12.54 15.00 -23.87
N PHE A 504 -11.52 15.75 -23.43
CA PHE A 504 -11.36 16.15 -22.04
C PHE A 504 -12.55 16.96 -21.54
N ALA A 505 -13.06 17.91 -22.32
CA ALA A 505 -14.26 18.67 -21.99
C ALA A 505 -15.53 17.79 -21.93
N ALA A 506 -15.65 16.83 -22.84
CA ALA A 506 -16.75 15.86 -22.83
C ALA A 506 -16.73 15.03 -21.53
N TRP A 507 -15.58 14.44 -21.18
CA TRP A 507 -15.45 13.68 -19.93
C TRP A 507 -15.56 14.56 -18.68
N TRP A 508 -15.17 15.84 -18.76
CA TRP A 508 -15.35 16.80 -17.68
C TRP A 508 -16.82 16.96 -17.28
N LEU A 509 -17.72 16.87 -18.25
CA LEU A 509 -19.17 16.96 -18.08
C LEU A 509 -19.88 15.61 -17.91
N GLY A 510 -19.15 14.50 -17.97
CA GLY A 510 -19.75 13.16 -17.98
C GLY A 510 -20.47 12.80 -19.30
N LEU A 511 -20.06 13.43 -20.41
CA LEU A 511 -20.54 13.09 -21.75
C LEU A 511 -19.79 11.88 -22.31
N ILE A 512 -20.37 11.24 -23.33
CA ILE A 512 -19.81 10.07 -24.01
C ILE A 512 -19.22 10.53 -25.36
N PRO A 513 -17.90 10.67 -25.51
CA PRO A 513 -17.30 10.94 -26.81
C PRO A 513 -17.48 9.71 -27.73
N VAL A 514 -18.05 9.93 -28.91
CA VAL A 514 -18.25 8.91 -29.94
C VAL A 514 -17.36 9.24 -31.13
N PHE A 515 -16.52 8.29 -31.54
CA PHE A 515 -15.63 8.46 -32.68
C PHE A 515 -16.33 7.98 -33.94
N ASP A 516 -16.58 8.90 -34.86
CA ASP A 516 -17.12 8.50 -36.14
C ASP A 516 -16.01 7.99 -37.06
N GLU A 517 -16.13 6.74 -37.48
CA GLU A 517 -15.35 6.23 -38.62
C GLU A 517 -15.91 6.74 -39.95
N ASP A 518 -17.21 7.09 -39.99
CA ASP A 518 -17.98 7.28 -41.22
C ASP A 518 -18.96 8.49 -41.21
N TYR A 519 -18.91 9.44 -40.27
CA TYR A 519 -19.96 10.49 -40.14
C TYR A 519 -20.23 11.25 -41.45
N LEU A 520 -19.18 11.49 -42.24
CA LEU A 520 -19.29 12.17 -43.52
C LEU A 520 -19.94 11.30 -44.61
N ALA A 521 -19.86 9.97 -44.53
CA ALA A 521 -20.51 9.08 -45.50
C ALA A 521 -22.03 9.04 -45.31
N ASP A 522 -22.52 9.10 -44.06
CA ASP A 522 -23.95 9.08 -43.76
C ASP A 522 -24.60 10.47 -43.79
N SER A 523 -23.88 11.54 -43.45
CA SER A 523 -24.39 12.91 -43.63
C SER A 523 -24.50 13.31 -45.11
N LEU A 524 -23.78 12.64 -46.01
CA LEU A 524 -23.92 12.82 -47.46
C LEU A 524 -25.06 11.98 -48.08
N ASN A 525 -25.53 10.95 -47.38
CA ASN A 525 -26.62 10.08 -47.85
C ASN A 525 -28.02 10.53 -47.39
N ASN A 526 -28.10 11.29 -46.30
CA ASN A 526 -29.33 11.96 -45.90
C ASN A 526 -29.37 13.33 -46.58
N ASN A 527 -30.23 13.45 -47.60
CA ASN A 527 -30.52 14.65 -48.41
C ASN A 527 -31.08 15.84 -47.59
N GLU A 528 -30.43 16.23 -46.49
CA GLU A 528 -30.56 17.57 -45.92
C GLU A 528 -29.26 18.32 -46.19
N ASP A 529 -29.30 19.10 -47.27
CA ASP A 529 -28.30 20.08 -47.74
C ASP A 529 -27.36 20.61 -46.64
N PRO A 530 -26.03 20.51 -46.85
CA PRO A 530 -25.12 21.54 -46.41
C PRO A 530 -24.50 22.20 -47.63
N MET A 531 -24.83 23.48 -47.84
CA MET A 531 -24.03 24.41 -48.61
C MET A 531 -22.56 24.32 -48.16
N LEU A 532 -21.77 23.49 -48.84
CA LEU A 532 -20.32 23.40 -48.70
C LEU A 532 -19.75 23.20 -50.08
N LEU A 533 -19.56 24.32 -50.77
CA LEU A 533 -18.53 24.54 -51.80
C LEU A 533 -18.57 26.02 -52.14
N ASP A 534 -17.90 26.85 -51.34
CA ASP A 534 -17.26 28.04 -51.89
C ASP A 534 -15.78 28.07 -51.50
N GLN A 535 -14.96 27.80 -52.51
CA GLN A 535 -13.54 28.08 -52.53
C GLN A 535 -13.36 29.57 -52.80
N SER A 536 -13.23 30.38 -51.76
CA SER A 536 -12.45 31.62 -51.84
C SER A 536 -12.32 32.26 -50.48
N HIS A 537 -11.13 32.14 -49.88
CA HIS A 537 -10.31 33.28 -49.44
C HIS A 537 -9.24 32.81 -48.46
N HIS A 538 -7.99 33.06 -48.86
CA HIS A 538 -6.88 33.22 -47.94
C HIS A 538 -7.23 34.32 -46.91
N SER A 539 -7.63 33.93 -45.71
CA SER A 539 -7.33 34.69 -44.50
C SER A 539 -6.89 33.74 -43.40
N THR A 540 -5.67 34.00 -42.95
CA THR A 540 -4.98 33.50 -41.78
C THR A 540 -5.87 33.38 -40.54
N THR A 541 -5.66 32.28 -39.81
CA THR A 541 -6.15 31.93 -38.47
C THR A 541 -7.66 31.75 -38.32
N ALA A 542 -8.17 30.58 -38.73
CA ALA A 542 -9.39 30.07 -38.09
C ALA A 542 -9.12 30.00 -36.58
N SER A 543 -10.00 30.61 -35.77
CA SER A 543 -9.84 30.56 -34.32
C SER A 543 -10.04 29.13 -33.83
N PHE A 544 -9.47 28.80 -32.67
CA PHE A 544 -9.72 27.51 -32.01
C PHE A 544 -11.21 27.19 -31.93
N TRP A 545 -12.04 28.21 -31.66
CA TRP A 545 -13.50 28.09 -31.59
C TRP A 545 -14.14 27.79 -32.95
N ASP A 546 -13.69 28.42 -34.03
CA ASP A 546 -14.21 28.13 -35.38
C ASP A 546 -13.95 26.69 -35.80
N VAL A 547 -12.86 26.08 -35.32
CA VAL A 547 -12.57 24.66 -35.53
C VAL A 547 -13.52 23.82 -34.70
N ILE A 548 -13.63 24.06 -33.39
CA ILE A 548 -14.49 23.28 -32.50
C ILE A 548 -15.98 23.36 -32.90
N GLU A 549 -16.50 24.54 -33.24
CA GLU A 549 -17.90 24.73 -33.64
C GLU A 549 -18.27 24.01 -34.95
N LYS A 550 -17.31 23.86 -35.88
CA LYS A 550 -17.53 23.09 -37.12
C LYS A 550 -17.71 21.60 -36.88
N PHE A 551 -17.17 21.07 -35.78
CA PHE A 551 -17.15 19.64 -35.49
C PHE A 551 -18.13 19.24 -34.38
N ILE A 552 -18.62 20.16 -33.55
CA ILE A 552 -19.77 19.94 -32.66
C ILE A 552 -21.06 20.11 -33.49
N GLY A 553 -21.40 19.08 -34.28
CA GLY A 553 -22.56 19.11 -35.17
C GLY A 553 -23.89 18.95 -34.43
N ARG A 554 -24.63 20.06 -34.25
CA ARG A 554 -26.09 20.20 -34.02
C ARG A 554 -26.72 19.39 -32.84
N PRO A 555 -27.90 19.79 -32.32
CA PRO A 555 -28.43 19.25 -31.06
C PRO A 555 -28.78 17.75 -31.18
N PRO A 556 -28.85 17.03 -30.04
CA PRO A 556 -29.06 15.59 -30.02
C PRO A 556 -30.32 15.22 -30.80
N LEU A 557 -30.22 14.18 -31.64
CA LEU A 557 -31.37 13.56 -32.29
C LEU A 557 -32.40 13.21 -31.21
N ALA A 558 -33.61 13.77 -31.35
CA ALA A 558 -34.72 13.49 -30.46
C ALA A 558 -34.89 11.97 -30.30
N ALA A 559 -35.06 11.52 -29.05
CA ALA A 559 -35.20 10.12 -28.69
C ALA A 559 -36.37 9.45 -29.42
N THR A 560 -36.09 8.89 -30.59
CA THR A 560 -36.97 7.94 -31.27
C THR A 560 -36.17 6.65 -31.48
N ASP A 561 -36.71 5.57 -30.91
CA ASP A 561 -36.26 4.18 -30.97
C ASP A 561 -35.16 3.74 -29.98
N ALA A 562 -35.44 3.92 -28.68
CA ALA A 562 -34.60 3.49 -27.55
C ALA A 562 -34.78 2.01 -27.12
N GLY A 563 -35.14 1.10 -28.03
CA GLY A 563 -35.46 -0.30 -27.68
C GLY A 563 -34.25 -1.25 -27.66
N ASP A 564 -33.51 -1.31 -28.78
CA ASP A 564 -32.42 -2.29 -28.98
C ASP A 564 -31.01 -1.70 -28.82
N ASN A 565 -30.86 -0.37 -28.94
CA ASN A 565 -29.56 0.28 -28.87
C ASN A 565 -29.04 0.47 -27.43
N GLN A 566 -29.85 0.44 -26.39
CA GLN A 566 -29.37 0.61 -25.00
C GLN A 566 -28.46 -0.55 -24.52
N ALA A 567 -28.69 -1.76 -25.01
CA ALA A 567 -27.87 -2.93 -24.67
C ALA A 567 -26.51 -2.96 -25.42
N LYS A 568 -26.47 -2.44 -26.66
CA LYS A 568 -25.21 -2.18 -27.40
C LYS A 568 -24.48 -0.91 -26.93
N ARG A 569 -25.20 0.12 -26.47
CA ARG A 569 -24.64 1.40 -25.99
C ARG A 569 -23.86 1.29 -24.68
N LYS A 570 -24.16 0.29 -23.84
CA LYS A 570 -23.32 0.00 -22.66
C LYS A 570 -21.97 -0.64 -23.00
N SER A 571 -21.79 -1.17 -24.22
CA SER A 571 -20.52 -1.77 -24.68
C SER A 571 -19.56 -0.79 -25.37
N THR A 572 -19.89 0.51 -25.44
CA THR A 572 -19.10 1.56 -26.13
C THR A 572 -18.53 2.65 -25.21
N LEU A 573 -18.63 2.48 -23.89
CA LEU A 573 -17.94 3.37 -22.94
C LEU A 573 -16.45 3.01 -22.88
N ILE A 574 -15.65 3.63 -23.75
CA ILE A 574 -14.19 3.55 -23.70
C ILE A 574 -13.71 4.42 -22.53
N PRO A 575 -12.96 3.86 -21.55
CA PRO A 575 -12.37 4.66 -20.49
C PRO A 575 -11.49 5.78 -21.04
N TRP A 576 -11.48 6.92 -20.36
CA TRP A 576 -10.84 8.13 -20.87
C TRP A 576 -9.36 7.94 -21.24
N TYR A 577 -8.62 7.14 -20.48
CA TYR A 577 -7.20 6.86 -20.73
C TYR A 577 -6.96 5.97 -21.96
N GLN A 578 -7.88 5.07 -22.29
CA GLN A 578 -7.76 4.23 -23.50
C GLN A 578 -7.95 5.09 -24.74
N ALA A 579 -8.90 6.03 -24.71
CA ALA A 579 -9.12 6.95 -25.81
C ALA A 579 -7.96 7.94 -26.02
N VAL A 580 -7.17 8.25 -24.98
CA VAL A 580 -5.92 9.04 -25.11
C VAL A 580 -4.80 8.23 -25.77
N LEU A 581 -4.74 6.91 -25.58
CA LEU A 581 -3.78 6.06 -26.30
C LEU A 581 -4.07 5.98 -27.81
N GLU A 582 -5.35 5.94 -28.16
CA GLU A 582 -5.81 5.75 -29.54
C GLU A 582 -5.70 7.02 -30.40
N HIS A 583 -5.51 8.20 -29.79
CA HIS A 583 -5.65 9.52 -30.45
C HIS A 583 -4.55 10.53 -30.06
#